data_AF-A0A1X2EE67-F1
#
_entry.id   AF-A0A1X2EE67-F1
#
_cell.length_a   1.000
_cell.length_b   1.000
_cell.length_c   1.000
_cell.angle_alpha   90.00
_cell.angle_beta   90.00
_cell.angle_gamma   90.00
#
_symmetry.space_group_name_H-M   'P 1'
#
loop_
_entity.id
_entity.type
_entity.pdbx_description
1 polymer ?
#
loop_
_entity_poly.entity_id
_entity_poly.type
_entity_poly.pdbx_seq_one_letter_code
_entity_poly.pdbx_strand_id
1 'polypeptide(L)'
;MSGPRTVLALDTATSAVVAGVLRCEPGAAGPPILEVLAERITVDPRAHAERLTPNVLDALRDAGVDITDVQAVVVGCGPGPFTGLRVGMATAAGYGQALGIPVHGVCSLDAIGVRTSGEALVVTDARRREIYWARYRDGRRIDGPAVAAPADVDPGSAAAVAGSPQHAGLFGLPVLDIAHPDAAGLAAAVTDWNRAPAPLRPRYLRRPDAKSRAERATVQYGPLRYDDAERCAELESQLFPGDDPWPRAAFLRELEAPHNRYTAARVGDEVVGYAGISRLGRTPPFEYEIHTIGVDPAHQGHGIGRRLLAEMLEFAGDGAVHLEVRTDNDAAIGLYRDAGFVTVGLRKRYYRASGADAYTMRREAGAGS
;
A
#
# COMPACT_ATOMS: atom_id res chain seq x y z
N MET A 1 9.50 -34.42 -8.35
CA MET A 1 8.75 -34.79 -9.56
C MET A 1 9.06 -33.77 -10.65
N SER A 2 9.69 -34.21 -11.75
CA SER A 2 10.26 -33.35 -12.80
C SER A 2 9.53 -33.52 -14.15
N GLY A 3 8.20 -33.59 -14.12
CA GLY A 3 7.37 -33.64 -15.32
C GLY A 3 6.78 -32.28 -15.68
N PRO A 4 6.23 -32.13 -16.90
CA PRO A 4 5.45 -30.96 -17.31
C PRO A 4 4.34 -30.68 -16.29
N ARG A 5 4.15 -29.41 -15.96
CA ARG A 5 3.11 -28.93 -15.06
C ARG A 5 2.11 -28.09 -15.82
N THR A 6 0.83 -28.33 -15.60
CA THR A 6 -0.22 -27.41 -16.04
C THR A 6 -0.29 -26.23 -15.08
N VAL A 7 -0.12 -25.02 -15.60
CA VAL A 7 -0.01 -23.78 -14.82
C VAL A 7 -1.09 -22.80 -15.23
N LEU A 8 -1.75 -22.20 -14.24
CA LEU A 8 -2.63 -21.04 -14.42
C LEU A 8 -1.86 -19.75 -14.11
N ALA A 9 -1.71 -18.85 -15.09
CA ALA A 9 -1.03 -17.58 -14.94
C ALA A 9 -2.03 -16.41 -14.91
N LEU A 10 -1.90 -15.51 -13.92
CA LEU A 10 -2.82 -14.39 -13.68
C LEU A 10 -2.06 -13.06 -13.50
N ASP A 11 -2.52 -11.99 -14.12
CA ASP A 11 -2.06 -10.62 -13.80
C ASP A 11 -3.21 -9.62 -13.86
N THR A 12 -3.22 -8.71 -12.89
CA THR A 12 -4.18 -7.60 -12.77
C THR A 12 -3.47 -6.32 -12.32
N ALA A 13 -2.14 -6.29 -12.42
CA ALA A 13 -1.31 -5.20 -11.96
C ALA A 13 -1.20 -4.08 -12.98
N THR A 14 -1.49 -4.36 -14.25
CA THR A 14 -1.42 -3.40 -15.34
C THR A 14 -2.82 -3.05 -15.86
N SER A 15 -2.91 -2.28 -16.95
CA SER A 15 -4.17 -2.04 -17.66
C SER A 15 -4.77 -3.30 -18.30
N ALA A 16 -3.97 -4.36 -18.45
CA ALA A 16 -4.40 -5.65 -18.96
C ALA A 16 -4.76 -6.60 -17.81
N VAL A 17 -5.92 -7.23 -17.93
CA VAL A 17 -6.33 -8.37 -17.12
C VAL A 17 -5.96 -9.64 -17.87
N VAL A 18 -5.00 -10.37 -17.34
CA VAL A 18 -4.42 -11.55 -17.98
C VAL A 18 -4.85 -12.79 -17.22
N ALA A 19 -5.36 -13.78 -17.95
CA ALA A 19 -5.45 -15.15 -17.49
C ALA A 19 -4.98 -16.07 -18.62
N GLY A 20 -4.10 -17.02 -18.33
CA GLY A 20 -3.65 -17.99 -19.31
C GLY A 20 -3.34 -19.34 -18.69
N VAL A 21 -3.45 -20.37 -19.52
CA VAL A 21 -3.13 -21.75 -19.16
C VAL A 21 -1.95 -22.18 -20.01
N LEU A 22 -0.93 -22.73 -19.37
CA LEU A 22 0.30 -23.13 -20.04
C LEU A 22 0.83 -24.44 -19.47
N ARG A 23 1.56 -25.20 -20.30
CA ARG A 23 2.44 -26.27 -19.81
C ARG A 23 3.81 -25.69 -19.55
N CYS A 24 4.32 -25.96 -18.35
CA CYS A 24 5.66 -25.59 -17.94
C CYS A 24 6.47 -26.85 -17.67
N GLU A 25 7.56 -27.04 -18.41
CA GLU A 25 8.59 -28.03 -18.09
C GLU A 25 9.75 -27.32 -17.39
N PRO A 26 9.92 -27.50 -16.07
CA PRO A 26 11.04 -26.90 -15.35
C PRO A 26 12.36 -27.42 -15.90
N GLY A 27 13.19 -26.54 -16.45
CA GLY A 27 14.54 -26.90 -16.90
C GLY A 27 15.39 -27.34 -15.71
N ALA A 28 16.19 -28.40 -15.87
CA ALA A 28 17.07 -28.89 -14.81
C ALA A 28 18.21 -27.91 -14.45
N ALA A 29 18.61 -27.04 -15.39
CA ALA A 29 19.65 -26.02 -15.22
C ALA A 29 19.51 -24.80 -16.18
N GLY A 30 18.35 -24.66 -16.85
CA GLY A 30 18.08 -23.64 -17.86
C GLY A 30 16.68 -23.05 -17.73
N PRO A 31 16.29 -22.08 -18.57
CA PRO A 31 14.95 -21.51 -18.55
C PRO A 31 13.90 -22.61 -18.78
N PRO A 32 12.69 -22.48 -18.19
CA PRO A 32 11.64 -23.46 -18.40
C PRO A 32 11.21 -23.48 -19.88
N ILE A 33 10.80 -24.66 -20.35
CA ILE A 33 10.10 -24.76 -21.64
C ILE A 33 8.63 -24.46 -21.36
N LEU A 34 8.09 -23.46 -22.05
CA LEU A 34 6.74 -22.96 -21.85
C LEU A 34 5.92 -23.13 -23.13
N GLU A 35 4.80 -23.82 -23.03
CA GLU A 35 3.78 -23.94 -24.09
C GLU A 35 2.50 -23.26 -23.61
N VAL A 36 2.14 -22.12 -24.20
CA VAL A 36 0.85 -21.47 -23.90
C VAL A 36 -0.26 -22.23 -24.60
N LEU A 37 -1.16 -22.84 -23.84
CA LEU A 37 -2.30 -23.60 -24.36
C LEU A 37 -3.46 -22.67 -24.72
N ALA A 38 -3.72 -21.67 -23.88
CA ALA A 38 -4.71 -20.63 -24.12
C ALA A 38 -4.41 -19.38 -23.30
N GLU A 39 -4.83 -18.22 -23.80
CA GLU A 39 -4.69 -16.96 -23.11
C GLU A 39 -5.88 -16.04 -23.39
N ARG A 40 -6.30 -15.31 -22.34
CA ARG A 40 -7.33 -14.28 -22.40
C ARG A 40 -6.78 -13.00 -21.78
N ILE A 41 -6.63 -11.98 -22.62
CA ILE A 41 -6.20 -10.64 -22.24
C ILE A 41 -7.33 -9.67 -22.50
N THR A 42 -7.75 -8.97 -21.44
CA THR A 42 -8.72 -7.87 -21.55
C THR A 42 -8.03 -6.57 -21.16
N VAL A 43 -7.82 -5.67 -22.11
CA VAL A 43 -7.24 -4.34 -21.86
C VAL A 43 -8.36 -3.38 -21.47
N ASP A 44 -8.70 -3.39 -20.18
CA ASP A 44 -9.63 -2.44 -19.57
C ASP A 44 -9.15 -2.10 -18.15
N PRO A 45 -8.63 -0.88 -17.92
CA PRO A 45 -8.10 -0.47 -16.62
C PRO A 45 -9.14 -0.35 -15.49
N ARG A 46 -10.43 -0.61 -15.76
CA ARG A 46 -11.53 -0.56 -14.78
C ARG A 46 -12.16 -1.91 -14.51
N ALA A 47 -11.90 -2.91 -15.34
CA ALA A 47 -12.63 -4.18 -15.31
C ALA A 47 -11.89 -5.33 -14.61
N HIS A 48 -10.84 -5.05 -13.82
CA HIS A 48 -10.00 -6.07 -13.17
C HIS A 48 -10.80 -7.11 -12.36
N ALA A 49 -11.78 -6.65 -11.57
CA ALA A 49 -12.63 -7.54 -10.78
C ALA A 49 -13.65 -8.31 -11.62
N GLU A 50 -14.22 -7.68 -12.64
CA GLU A 50 -15.30 -8.24 -13.46
C GLU A 50 -14.79 -9.20 -14.54
N ARG A 51 -13.54 -9.03 -15.00
CA ARG A 51 -12.97 -9.77 -16.13
C ARG A 51 -12.02 -10.89 -15.75
N LEU A 52 -11.43 -10.88 -14.54
CA LEU A 52 -10.48 -11.93 -14.16
C LEU A 52 -11.12 -13.31 -14.19
N THR A 53 -12.25 -13.50 -13.50
CA THR A 53 -12.93 -14.81 -13.44
C THR A 53 -13.40 -15.28 -14.82
N PRO A 54 -14.09 -14.46 -15.65
CA PRO A 54 -14.41 -14.85 -17.02
C PRO A 54 -13.18 -15.23 -17.86
N ASN A 55 -12.10 -14.45 -17.79
CA ASN A 55 -10.87 -14.74 -18.52
C ASN A 55 -10.27 -16.10 -18.10
N VAL A 56 -10.30 -16.43 -16.80
CA VAL A 56 -9.84 -17.73 -16.30
C VAL A 56 -10.68 -18.88 -16.85
N LEU A 57 -12.01 -18.77 -16.77
CA LEU A 57 -12.92 -19.82 -17.24
C LEU A 57 -12.80 -20.03 -18.75
N ASP A 58 -12.72 -18.95 -19.52
CA ASP A 58 -12.54 -19.02 -20.97
C ASP A 58 -11.17 -19.62 -21.34
N ALA A 59 -10.08 -19.23 -20.66
CA ALA A 59 -8.75 -19.79 -20.91
C ALA A 59 -8.69 -21.29 -20.59
N LEU A 60 -9.29 -21.75 -19.49
CA LEU A 60 -9.38 -23.18 -19.16
C LEU A 60 -10.16 -23.97 -20.21
N ARG A 61 -11.32 -23.44 -20.63
CA ARG A 61 -12.14 -24.05 -21.67
C ARG A 61 -11.40 -24.16 -22.99
N ASP A 62 -10.75 -23.09 -23.44
CA ASP A 62 -10.05 -23.06 -24.73
C ASP A 62 -8.80 -23.95 -24.71
N ALA A 63 -8.14 -24.07 -23.56
CA ALA A 63 -7.04 -25.01 -23.36
C ALA A 63 -7.49 -26.49 -23.25
N GLY A 64 -8.79 -26.73 -23.07
CA GLY A 64 -9.33 -28.08 -22.80
C GLY A 64 -8.82 -28.66 -21.48
N VAL A 65 -8.61 -27.82 -20.47
CA VAL A 65 -8.03 -28.19 -19.17
C VAL A 65 -9.10 -28.02 -18.08
N ASP A 66 -9.32 -29.05 -17.27
CA ASP A 66 -10.15 -28.91 -16.07
C ASP A 66 -9.37 -28.13 -14.99
N ILE A 67 -10.06 -27.32 -14.20
CA ILE A 67 -9.44 -26.58 -13.10
C ILE A 67 -8.73 -27.52 -12.11
N THR A 68 -9.21 -28.76 -11.95
CA THR A 68 -8.58 -29.77 -11.09
C THR A 68 -7.25 -30.30 -11.63
N ASP A 69 -6.99 -30.14 -12.93
CA ASP A 69 -5.74 -30.56 -13.57
C ASP A 69 -4.65 -29.49 -13.45
N VAL A 70 -4.97 -28.31 -12.92
CA VAL A 70 -4.00 -27.24 -12.66
C VAL A 70 -3.12 -27.64 -11.47
N GLN A 71 -1.81 -27.58 -11.67
CA GLN A 71 -0.81 -28.05 -10.70
C GLN A 71 -0.01 -26.92 -10.04
N ALA A 72 -0.10 -25.69 -10.57
CA ALA A 72 0.43 -24.49 -9.95
C ALA A 72 -0.29 -23.24 -10.46
N VAL A 73 -0.25 -22.17 -9.67
CA VAL A 73 -0.71 -20.84 -10.08
C VAL A 73 0.48 -19.87 -10.08
N VAL A 74 0.58 -19.02 -11.09
CA VAL A 74 1.51 -17.88 -11.11
C VAL A 74 0.68 -16.60 -11.09
N VAL A 75 1.05 -15.65 -10.23
CA VAL A 75 0.34 -14.38 -10.13
C VAL A 75 1.29 -13.19 -10.09
N GLY A 76 0.98 -12.16 -10.87
CA GLY A 76 1.63 -10.87 -10.77
C GLY A 76 1.29 -10.17 -9.45
N CYS A 77 2.31 -9.91 -8.64
CA CYS A 77 2.21 -9.20 -7.36
C CYS A 77 2.50 -7.69 -7.50
N GLY A 78 2.59 -7.16 -8.73
CA GLY A 78 2.84 -5.75 -9.01
C GLY A 78 4.29 -5.44 -9.38
N PRO A 79 4.64 -4.15 -9.50
CA PRO A 79 3.84 -2.98 -9.10
C PRO A 79 2.57 -2.75 -9.92
N GLY A 80 1.54 -2.19 -9.27
CA GLY A 80 0.22 -1.97 -9.85
C GLY A 80 -0.76 -1.28 -8.89
N PRO A 81 -1.96 -0.89 -9.36
CA PRO A 81 -2.98 -0.27 -8.52
C PRO A 81 -3.56 -1.27 -7.51
N PHE A 82 -3.92 -0.78 -6.33
CA PHE A 82 -4.41 -1.57 -5.18
C PHE A 82 -5.47 -2.62 -5.50
N THR A 83 -6.55 -2.15 -6.14
CA THR A 83 -7.75 -2.94 -6.36
C THR A 83 -7.44 -4.06 -7.34
N GLY A 84 -6.64 -3.77 -8.38
CA GLY A 84 -6.15 -4.78 -9.31
C GLY A 84 -5.34 -5.85 -8.58
N LEU A 85 -4.27 -5.44 -7.89
CA LEU A 85 -3.36 -6.38 -7.20
C LEU A 85 -4.07 -7.31 -6.21
N ARG A 86 -4.96 -6.79 -5.37
CA ARG A 86 -5.67 -7.62 -4.40
C ARG A 86 -6.62 -8.61 -5.05
N VAL A 87 -7.30 -8.22 -6.14
CA VAL A 87 -8.18 -9.13 -6.88
C VAL A 87 -7.37 -10.30 -7.44
N GLY A 88 -6.29 -10.03 -8.19
CA GLY A 88 -5.46 -11.11 -8.75
C GLY A 88 -4.86 -12.01 -7.68
N MET A 89 -4.25 -11.45 -6.65
CA MET A 89 -3.59 -12.21 -5.58
C MET A 89 -4.58 -13.02 -4.74
N ALA A 90 -5.75 -12.46 -4.40
CA ALA A 90 -6.78 -13.18 -3.64
C ALA A 90 -7.38 -14.32 -4.46
N THR A 91 -7.64 -14.11 -5.75
CA THR A 91 -8.08 -15.17 -6.67
C THR A 91 -7.05 -16.28 -6.78
N ALA A 92 -5.77 -15.94 -6.96
CA ALA A 92 -4.68 -16.91 -7.03
C ALA A 92 -4.52 -17.71 -5.73
N ALA A 93 -4.57 -17.03 -4.58
CA ALA A 93 -4.54 -17.67 -3.27
C ALA A 93 -5.74 -18.60 -3.05
N GLY A 94 -6.94 -18.19 -3.50
CA GLY A 94 -8.15 -19.01 -3.47
C GLY A 94 -8.00 -20.32 -4.25
N TYR A 95 -7.48 -20.26 -5.48
CA TYR A 95 -7.18 -21.47 -6.26
C TYR A 95 -6.13 -22.34 -5.58
N GLY A 96 -5.03 -21.75 -5.10
CA GLY A 96 -4.00 -22.47 -4.37
C GLY A 96 -4.52 -23.22 -3.14
N GLN A 97 -5.37 -22.54 -2.34
CA GLN A 97 -5.99 -23.13 -1.16
C GLN A 97 -7.00 -24.23 -1.52
N ALA A 98 -7.85 -24.00 -2.53
CA ALA A 98 -8.89 -24.95 -2.92
C ALA A 98 -8.32 -26.23 -3.54
N LEU A 99 -7.26 -26.13 -4.34
CA LEU A 99 -6.64 -27.25 -5.06
C LEU A 99 -5.43 -27.85 -4.31
N GLY A 100 -4.96 -27.21 -3.24
CA GLY A 100 -3.76 -27.66 -2.51
C GLY A 100 -2.47 -27.51 -3.33
N ILE A 101 -2.40 -26.52 -4.22
CA ILE A 101 -1.29 -26.33 -5.18
C ILE A 101 -0.45 -25.08 -4.86
N PRO A 102 0.84 -25.06 -5.24
CA PRO A 102 1.70 -23.89 -5.04
C PRO A 102 1.23 -22.67 -5.82
N VAL A 103 1.36 -21.49 -5.21
CA VAL A 103 1.07 -20.18 -5.83
C VAL A 103 2.34 -19.34 -5.85
N HIS A 104 2.88 -19.11 -7.04
CA HIS A 104 4.11 -18.35 -7.27
C HIS A 104 3.79 -16.88 -7.54
N GLY A 105 4.21 -16.00 -6.63
CA GLY A 105 4.14 -14.55 -6.83
C GLY A 105 5.34 -14.01 -7.61
N VAL A 106 5.11 -13.28 -8.69
CA VAL A 106 6.15 -12.66 -9.52
C VAL A 106 5.97 -11.14 -9.61
N CYS A 107 7.03 -10.40 -9.97
CA CYS A 107 6.87 -8.99 -10.29
C CYS A 107 6.27 -8.85 -11.70
N SER A 108 5.23 -8.02 -11.85
CA SER A 108 4.56 -7.82 -13.13
C SER A 108 5.46 -7.13 -14.16
N LEU A 109 6.40 -6.25 -13.73
CA LEU A 109 7.41 -5.73 -14.65
C LEU A 109 8.40 -6.81 -15.09
N ASP A 110 8.71 -7.79 -14.24
CA ASP A 110 9.59 -8.91 -14.64
C ASP A 110 8.92 -9.76 -15.71
N ALA A 111 7.60 -9.95 -15.67
CA ALA A 111 6.87 -10.67 -16.70
C ALA A 111 6.96 -10.02 -18.09
N ILE A 112 7.15 -8.70 -18.16
CA ILE A 112 7.45 -7.97 -19.42
C ILE A 112 8.95 -8.06 -19.71
N GLY A 113 9.77 -7.77 -18.70
CA GLY A 113 11.22 -7.66 -18.81
C GLY A 113 11.91 -8.93 -19.28
N VAL A 114 11.46 -10.11 -18.84
CA VAL A 114 12.00 -11.42 -19.27
C VAL A 114 11.89 -11.67 -20.77
N ARG A 115 11.03 -10.92 -21.48
CA ARG A 115 10.84 -11.00 -22.93
C ARG A 115 11.75 -10.05 -23.71
N THR A 116 12.51 -9.20 -23.02
CA THR A 116 13.44 -8.25 -23.64
C THR A 116 14.81 -8.88 -23.90
N SER A 117 15.54 -8.32 -24.86
CA SER A 117 16.94 -8.68 -25.16
C SER A 117 17.80 -7.42 -25.18
N GLY A 118 19.10 -7.55 -24.92
CA GLY A 118 19.97 -6.39 -24.72
C GLY A 118 19.51 -5.56 -23.51
N GLU A 119 19.85 -4.28 -23.49
CA GLU A 119 19.41 -3.36 -22.44
C GLU A 119 18.09 -2.70 -22.80
N ALA A 120 17.10 -2.84 -21.92
CA ALA A 120 15.75 -2.32 -22.11
C ALA A 120 15.19 -1.69 -20.84
N LEU A 121 14.38 -0.64 -21.02
CA LEU A 121 13.55 -0.07 -19.96
C LEU A 121 12.14 -0.65 -20.07
N VAL A 122 11.56 -1.10 -18.96
CA VAL A 122 10.15 -1.50 -18.92
C VAL A 122 9.38 -0.46 -18.13
N VAL A 123 8.27 0.04 -18.70
CA VAL A 123 7.43 1.06 -18.06
C VAL A 123 5.95 0.70 -18.09
N THR A 124 5.24 0.90 -16.98
CA THR A 124 3.77 0.79 -16.92
C THR A 124 3.17 1.98 -16.18
N ASP A 125 1.87 2.22 -16.38
CA ASP A 125 1.15 3.35 -15.77
C ASP A 125 1.10 3.22 -14.24
N ALA A 126 1.71 4.17 -13.51
CA ALA A 126 1.59 4.28 -12.05
C ALA A 126 0.51 5.28 -11.59
N ARG A 127 -0.29 5.79 -12.54
CA ARG A 127 -1.26 6.88 -12.37
C ARG A 127 -0.58 8.19 -11.97
N ARG A 128 -1.38 9.25 -11.85
CA ARG A 128 -0.94 10.61 -11.43
C ARG A 128 0.31 11.13 -12.16
N ARG A 129 0.40 10.86 -13.46
CA ARG A 129 1.52 11.29 -14.32
C ARG A 129 2.87 10.67 -13.93
N GLU A 130 2.85 9.52 -13.28
CA GLU A 130 4.03 8.72 -12.94
C GLU A 130 3.98 7.35 -13.63
N ILE A 131 5.13 6.68 -13.63
CA ILE A 131 5.30 5.36 -14.19
C ILE A 131 5.96 4.43 -13.18
N TYR A 132 5.55 3.15 -13.22
CA TYR A 132 6.35 2.09 -12.66
C TYR A 132 7.40 1.71 -13.67
N TRP A 133 8.65 1.60 -13.24
CA TRP A 133 9.76 1.34 -14.14
C TRP A 133 10.76 0.35 -13.55
N ALA A 134 11.46 -0.36 -14.43
CA ALA A 134 12.60 -1.21 -14.12
C ALA A 134 13.51 -1.32 -15.35
N ARG A 135 14.82 -1.48 -15.14
CA ARG A 135 15.79 -1.70 -16.23
C ARG A 135 16.18 -3.16 -16.29
N TYR A 136 16.33 -3.68 -17.50
CA TYR A 136 16.64 -5.07 -17.79
C TYR A 136 17.85 -5.16 -18.70
N ARG A 137 18.63 -6.23 -18.53
CA ARG A 137 19.66 -6.69 -19.47
C ARG A 137 19.41 -8.16 -19.76
N ASP A 138 19.15 -8.50 -21.02
CA ASP A 138 18.91 -9.87 -21.50
C ASP A 138 17.86 -10.61 -20.65
N GLY A 139 16.70 -9.98 -20.46
CA GLY A 139 15.60 -10.55 -19.68
C GLY A 139 15.76 -10.45 -18.16
N ARG A 140 16.93 -10.04 -17.65
CA ARG A 140 17.21 -9.97 -16.21
C ARG A 140 17.15 -8.54 -15.69
N ARG A 141 16.37 -8.32 -14.62
CA ARG A 141 16.29 -6.99 -13.98
C ARG A 141 17.65 -6.59 -13.39
N ILE A 142 18.13 -5.42 -13.77
CA ILE A 142 19.38 -4.81 -13.28
C ILE A 142 19.13 -3.59 -12.38
N ASP A 143 17.94 -2.99 -12.45
CA ASP A 143 17.53 -1.88 -11.59
C ASP A 143 16.01 -1.82 -11.40
N GLY A 144 15.57 -1.21 -10.31
CA GLY A 144 14.18 -1.19 -9.88
C GLY A 144 13.68 -2.54 -9.35
N PRO A 145 12.34 -2.75 -9.28
CA PRO A 145 11.31 -1.85 -9.78
C PRO A 145 11.13 -0.63 -8.87
N ALA A 146 10.84 0.52 -9.46
CA ALA A 146 10.62 1.80 -8.77
C ALA A 146 9.45 2.57 -9.40
N VAL A 147 9.08 3.70 -8.78
CA VAL A 147 8.06 4.63 -9.26
C VAL A 147 8.64 6.04 -9.31
N ALA A 148 8.39 6.76 -10.40
CA ALA A 148 8.79 8.16 -10.56
C ALA A 148 7.99 8.82 -11.69
N ALA A 149 8.05 10.15 -11.81
CA ALA A 149 7.57 10.83 -13.00
C ALA A 149 8.43 10.41 -14.22
N PRO A 150 7.87 10.29 -15.44
CA PRO A 150 8.62 9.89 -16.62
C PRO A 150 9.88 10.73 -16.87
N ALA A 151 9.81 12.04 -16.58
CA ALA A 151 10.94 12.96 -16.75
C ALA A 151 12.09 12.72 -15.75
N ASP A 152 11.82 12.05 -14.63
CA ASP A 152 12.81 11.76 -13.59
C ASP A 152 13.41 10.34 -13.73
N VAL A 153 12.97 9.57 -14.72
CA VAL A 153 13.49 8.22 -14.98
C VAL A 153 14.66 8.30 -15.95
N ASP A 154 15.86 7.96 -15.46
CA ASP A 154 17.03 7.76 -16.31
C ASP A 154 16.93 6.40 -17.04
N PRO A 155 16.79 6.37 -18.38
CA PRO A 155 16.79 5.11 -19.13
C PRO A 155 18.16 4.41 -19.11
N GLY A 156 19.23 5.10 -18.70
CA GLY A 156 20.60 4.61 -18.76
C GLY A 156 21.00 4.23 -20.19
N SER A 157 21.59 3.05 -20.35
CA SER A 157 22.00 2.48 -21.64
C SER A 157 20.91 1.67 -22.36
N ALA A 158 19.63 1.82 -21.96
CA ALA A 158 18.52 1.15 -22.63
C ALA A 158 18.46 1.51 -24.12
N ALA A 159 18.49 0.49 -24.98
CA ALA A 159 18.37 0.63 -26.42
C ALA A 159 16.91 0.58 -26.90
N ALA A 160 15.99 0.14 -26.04
CA ALA A 160 14.56 0.04 -26.34
C ALA A 160 13.71 0.13 -25.06
N VAL A 161 12.40 0.36 -25.22
CA VAL A 161 11.44 0.46 -24.12
C VAL A 161 10.27 -0.49 -24.35
N ALA A 162 9.87 -1.23 -23.32
CA ALA A 162 8.70 -2.12 -23.33
C ALA A 162 7.66 -1.68 -22.30
N GLY A 163 6.48 -2.28 -22.36
CA GLY A 163 5.34 -2.00 -21.48
C GLY A 163 4.34 -1.03 -22.12
N SER A 164 3.65 -0.24 -21.30
CA SER A 164 2.51 0.56 -21.73
C SER A 164 2.87 1.45 -22.93
N PRO A 165 2.27 1.27 -24.13
CA PRO A 165 2.69 2.00 -25.34
C PRO A 165 2.66 3.52 -25.18
N GLN A 166 1.65 4.04 -24.48
CA GLN A 166 1.53 5.47 -24.17
C GLN A 166 2.70 6.00 -23.35
N HIS A 167 3.20 5.22 -22.39
CA HIS A 167 4.28 5.63 -21.49
C HIS A 167 5.65 5.33 -22.09
N ALA A 168 5.77 4.23 -22.83
CA ALA A 168 7.00 3.87 -23.55
C ALA A 168 7.39 4.95 -24.56
N GLY A 169 6.42 5.55 -25.24
CA GLY A 169 6.64 6.65 -26.19
C GLY A 169 7.23 7.93 -25.57
N LEU A 170 7.25 8.08 -24.25
CA LEU A 170 7.79 9.27 -23.56
C LEU A 170 9.32 9.33 -23.56
N PHE A 171 9.99 8.21 -23.86
CA PHE A 171 11.45 8.09 -23.73
C PHE A 171 12.23 8.30 -25.03
N GLY A 172 11.54 8.46 -26.18
CA GLY A 172 12.20 8.66 -27.47
C GLY A 172 13.05 7.48 -27.96
N LEU A 173 12.86 6.30 -27.37
CA LEU A 173 13.54 5.05 -27.74
C LEU A 173 12.62 4.14 -28.56
N PRO A 174 13.16 3.18 -29.34
CA PRO A 174 12.37 2.14 -29.98
C PRO A 174 11.44 1.43 -29.00
N VAL A 175 10.15 1.38 -29.31
CA VAL A 175 9.14 0.69 -28.47
C VAL A 175 9.03 -0.76 -28.92
N LEU A 176 9.27 -1.69 -27.98
CA LEU A 176 9.09 -3.12 -28.21
C LEU A 176 7.60 -3.48 -28.18
N ASP A 177 7.20 -4.46 -29.00
CA ASP A 177 5.83 -4.98 -29.06
C ASP A 177 5.53 -5.94 -27.88
N ILE A 178 5.67 -5.42 -26.66
CA ILE A 178 5.46 -6.13 -25.39
C ILE A 178 4.76 -5.18 -24.43
N ALA A 179 3.44 -5.00 -24.60
CA ALA A 179 2.70 -3.90 -23.99
C ALA A 179 2.35 -4.09 -22.50
N HIS A 180 2.26 -5.33 -22.05
CA HIS A 180 1.82 -5.73 -20.71
C HIS A 180 2.32 -7.15 -20.42
N PRO A 181 2.18 -7.67 -19.18
CA PRO A 181 2.44 -9.07 -18.90
C PRO A 181 1.61 -9.97 -19.81
N ASP A 182 2.16 -11.13 -20.16
CA ASP A 182 1.45 -12.24 -20.80
C ASP A 182 1.69 -13.52 -19.97
N ALA A 183 0.95 -14.58 -20.26
CA ALA A 183 0.99 -15.83 -19.51
C ALA A 183 2.40 -16.46 -19.53
N ALA A 184 3.07 -16.44 -20.70
CA ALA A 184 4.43 -16.94 -20.85
C ALA A 184 5.44 -16.12 -20.05
N GLY A 185 5.35 -14.79 -20.07
CA GLY A 185 6.20 -13.88 -19.33
C GLY A 185 6.05 -14.04 -17.82
N LEU A 186 4.83 -14.21 -17.33
CA LEU A 186 4.56 -14.51 -15.91
C LEU A 186 5.25 -15.80 -15.47
N ALA A 187 5.08 -16.89 -16.25
CA ALA A 187 5.72 -18.17 -15.94
C ALA A 187 7.25 -18.13 -16.07
N ALA A 188 7.79 -17.39 -17.04
CA ALA A 188 9.22 -17.19 -17.22
C ALA A 188 9.86 -16.36 -16.09
N ALA A 189 9.09 -15.49 -15.42
CA ALA A 189 9.55 -14.71 -14.27
C ALA A 189 9.68 -15.54 -12.97
N VAL A 190 9.21 -16.79 -12.95
CA VAL A 190 9.40 -17.70 -11.81
C VAL A 190 10.86 -18.17 -11.79
N THR A 191 11.62 -17.74 -10.77
CA THR A 191 13.07 -17.99 -10.69
C THR A 191 13.43 -19.43 -10.37
N ASP A 192 12.57 -20.15 -9.65
CA ASP A 192 12.80 -21.54 -9.25
C ASP A 192 11.48 -22.27 -9.03
N TRP A 193 11.12 -23.13 -9.98
CA TRP A 193 9.92 -23.97 -9.95
C TRP A 193 10.01 -25.14 -8.96
N ASN A 194 11.21 -25.47 -8.46
CA ASN A 194 11.43 -26.57 -7.53
C ASN A 194 11.41 -26.12 -6.07
N ARG A 195 11.50 -24.82 -5.82
CA ARG A 195 11.39 -24.22 -4.48
C ARG A 195 9.93 -23.92 -4.14
N ALA A 196 9.56 -24.25 -2.90
CA ALA A 196 8.26 -23.87 -2.36
C ALA A 196 8.09 -22.33 -2.41
N PRO A 197 6.97 -21.81 -2.93
CA PRO A 197 6.77 -20.37 -3.05
C PRO A 197 6.65 -19.70 -1.68
N ALA A 198 7.20 -18.49 -1.58
CA ALA A 198 6.99 -17.63 -0.42
C ALA A 198 5.55 -17.10 -0.39
N PRO A 199 5.04 -16.67 0.78
CA PRO A 199 3.73 -16.01 0.86
C PRO A 199 3.64 -14.82 -0.09
N LEU A 200 2.49 -14.66 -0.74
CA LEU A 200 2.24 -13.56 -1.67
C LEU A 200 2.37 -12.22 -0.94
N ARG A 201 3.28 -11.37 -1.42
CA ARG A 201 3.49 -10.01 -0.90
C ARG A 201 3.21 -9.00 -2.00
N PRO A 202 2.25 -8.08 -1.82
CA PRO A 202 1.96 -7.08 -2.84
C PRO A 202 3.11 -6.08 -2.93
N ARG A 203 3.51 -5.73 -4.15
CA ARG A 203 4.56 -4.74 -4.45
C ARG A 203 3.93 -3.35 -4.60
N TYR A 204 3.52 -2.77 -3.48
CA TYR A 204 3.08 -1.37 -3.45
C TYR A 204 4.32 -0.46 -3.45
N LEU A 205 4.80 -0.10 -4.64
CA LEU A 205 5.90 0.88 -4.78
C LEU A 205 5.42 2.31 -4.59
N ARG A 206 4.11 2.50 -4.68
CA ARG A 206 3.39 3.70 -4.27
C ARG A 206 2.31 3.27 -3.29
N ARG A 207 1.97 4.13 -2.34
CA ARG A 207 0.72 3.95 -1.59
C ARG A 207 -0.46 3.97 -2.56
N PRO A 208 -1.42 3.06 -2.40
CA PRO A 208 -2.52 2.94 -3.32
C PRO A 208 -3.36 4.22 -3.42
N ASP A 209 -3.54 4.73 -4.65
CA ASP A 209 -4.42 5.87 -4.94
C ASP A 209 -5.90 5.49 -5.02
N ALA A 210 -6.21 4.19 -5.00
CA ALA A 210 -7.56 3.70 -5.01
C ALA A 210 -8.18 4.02 -3.65
N LYS A 211 -8.88 5.16 -3.61
CA LYS A 211 -9.91 5.47 -2.63
C LYS A 211 -10.75 4.22 -2.45
N SER A 212 -10.58 3.53 -1.33
CA SER A 212 -11.28 2.29 -1.09
C SER A 212 -12.79 2.59 -1.03
N ARG A 213 -13.63 1.59 -1.24
CA ARG A 213 -15.05 1.66 -0.86
C ARG A 213 -15.23 2.03 0.63
N ALA A 214 -14.17 1.96 1.43
CA ALA A 214 -14.11 2.42 2.80
C ALA A 214 -14.00 3.96 2.91
N GLU A 215 -13.49 4.70 1.92
CA GLU A 215 -13.61 6.19 1.93
C GLU A 215 -15.04 6.69 1.66
N ARG A 216 -15.94 5.83 1.18
CA ARG A 216 -17.40 6.08 1.20
C ARG A 216 -18.09 5.53 2.45
N ALA A 217 -17.35 4.89 3.35
CA ALA A 217 -17.86 4.51 4.66
C ALA A 217 -17.73 5.72 5.59
N THR A 218 -18.80 6.01 6.32
CA THR A 218 -18.82 7.00 7.39
C THR A 218 -17.68 6.69 8.37
N VAL A 219 -16.82 7.68 8.65
CA VAL A 219 -15.79 7.54 9.69
C VAL A 219 -16.47 7.31 11.03
N GLN A 220 -16.11 6.22 11.70
CA GLN A 220 -16.61 5.88 13.02
C GLN A 220 -15.57 6.24 14.08
N TYR A 221 -16.02 6.80 15.20
CA TYR A 221 -15.16 7.17 16.32
C TYR A 221 -15.47 6.25 17.50
N GLY A 222 -14.43 5.78 18.17
CA GLY A 222 -14.60 4.92 19.34
C GLY A 222 -13.26 4.61 20.03
N PRO A 223 -13.27 3.87 21.13
CA PRO A 223 -12.07 3.59 21.91
C PRO A 223 -10.94 3.00 21.05
N LEU A 224 -9.71 3.45 21.29
CA LEU A 224 -8.52 2.81 20.75
C LEU A 224 -8.28 1.49 21.51
N ARG A 225 -8.05 0.39 20.78
CA ARG A 225 -7.88 -0.96 21.32
C ARG A 225 -6.41 -1.37 21.30
N TYR A 226 -6.06 -2.37 22.09
CA TYR A 226 -4.69 -2.93 22.15
C TYR A 226 -4.18 -3.39 20.78
N ASP A 227 -5.05 -3.97 19.95
CA ASP A 227 -4.69 -4.46 18.61
C ASP A 227 -4.43 -3.31 17.61
N ASP A 228 -4.88 -2.09 17.90
CA ASP A 228 -4.65 -0.93 17.04
C ASP A 228 -3.25 -0.33 17.21
N ALA A 229 -2.52 -0.73 18.26
CA ALA A 229 -1.26 -0.09 18.65
C ALA A 229 -0.17 -0.21 17.58
N GLU A 230 -0.15 -1.31 16.80
CA GLU A 230 0.77 -1.47 15.67
C GLU A 230 0.46 -0.44 14.57
N ARG A 231 -0.83 -0.30 14.21
CA ARG A 231 -1.27 0.65 13.19
C ARG A 231 -1.02 2.11 13.62
N CYS A 232 -1.19 2.43 14.90
CA CYS A 232 -0.89 3.77 15.40
C CYS A 232 0.61 4.08 15.33
N ALA A 233 1.48 3.13 15.64
CA ALA A 233 2.92 3.29 15.50
C ALA A 233 3.35 3.46 14.03
N GLU A 234 2.69 2.74 13.11
CA GLU A 234 2.87 2.98 11.68
C GLU A 234 2.48 4.41 11.31
N LEU A 235 1.34 4.92 11.77
CA LEU A 235 0.89 6.28 11.47
C LEU A 235 1.83 7.34 12.06
N GLU A 236 2.27 7.19 13.31
CA GLU A 236 3.26 8.05 13.95
C GLU A 236 4.54 8.16 13.12
N SER A 237 5.07 7.03 12.66
CA SER A 237 6.28 6.99 11.83
C SER A 237 6.14 7.76 10.52
N GLN A 238 4.92 7.90 10.01
CA GLN A 238 4.62 8.61 8.78
C GLN A 238 4.36 10.10 9.00
N LEU A 239 3.73 10.43 10.13
CA LEU A 239 3.34 11.80 10.48
C LEU A 239 4.51 12.59 11.06
N PHE A 240 5.42 11.92 11.75
CA PHE A 240 6.54 12.54 12.47
C PHE A 240 7.88 11.88 12.08
N PRO A 241 8.25 11.84 10.78
CA PRO A 241 9.52 11.27 10.37
C PRO A 241 10.67 12.09 10.96
N GLY A 242 11.54 11.42 11.73
CA GLY A 242 12.72 12.06 12.35
C GLY A 242 12.44 12.80 13.66
N ASP A 243 11.28 12.59 14.29
CA ASP A 243 10.86 13.24 15.54
C ASP A 243 10.57 12.25 16.68
N ASP A 244 11.33 11.15 16.76
CA ASP A 244 11.11 10.07 17.73
C ASP A 244 9.65 9.57 17.75
N PRO A 245 9.11 9.09 16.61
CA PRO A 245 7.73 8.66 16.49
C PRO A 245 7.41 7.56 17.51
N TRP A 246 6.20 7.60 18.07
CA TRP A 246 5.83 6.66 19.12
C TRP A 246 5.82 5.20 18.61
N PRO A 247 6.61 4.30 19.22
CA PRO A 247 6.55 2.89 18.89
C PRO A 247 5.29 2.25 19.47
N ARG A 248 4.91 1.05 18.97
CA ARG A 248 3.75 0.28 19.49
C ARG A 248 3.73 0.19 21.02
N ALA A 249 4.89 -0.04 21.64
CA ALA A 249 5.01 -0.15 23.09
C ALA A 249 4.60 1.12 23.84
N ALA A 250 4.72 2.31 23.24
CA ALA A 250 4.24 3.55 23.85
C ALA A 250 2.72 3.58 23.92
N PHE A 251 2.03 3.30 22.80
CA PHE A 251 0.56 3.20 22.80
C PHE A 251 0.04 2.18 23.79
N LEU A 252 0.66 1.00 23.90
CA LEU A 252 0.24 -0.01 24.86
C LEU A 252 0.30 0.49 26.32
N ARG A 253 1.41 1.13 26.73
CA ARG A 253 1.54 1.69 28.08
C ARG A 253 0.46 2.73 28.37
N GLU A 254 0.15 3.53 27.37
CA GLU A 254 -0.81 4.62 27.50
C GLU A 254 -2.26 4.13 27.57
N LEU A 255 -2.57 3.01 26.90
CA LEU A 255 -3.86 2.33 26.98
C LEU A 255 -4.08 1.62 28.32
N GLU A 256 -3.00 1.22 29.01
CA GLU A 256 -3.07 0.62 30.34
C GLU A 256 -3.31 1.66 31.45
N ALA A 257 -3.02 2.94 31.20
CA ALA A 257 -3.16 3.99 32.19
C ALA A 257 -4.64 4.38 32.42
N PRO A 258 -5.18 4.23 33.64
CA PRO A 258 -6.63 4.36 33.90
C PRO A 258 -7.18 5.79 33.81
N HIS A 259 -6.29 6.79 33.76
CA HIS A 259 -6.63 8.21 33.66
C HIS A 259 -6.47 8.74 32.23
N ASN A 260 -6.09 7.86 31.29
CA ASN A 260 -5.97 8.20 29.88
C ASN A 260 -7.24 7.84 29.12
N ARG A 261 -7.52 8.64 28.10
CA ARG A 261 -8.54 8.35 27.08
C ARG A 261 -7.88 8.40 25.72
N TYR A 262 -7.96 7.28 25.00
CA TYR A 262 -7.55 7.21 23.60
C TYR A 262 -8.72 6.82 22.71
N THR A 263 -8.88 7.55 21.62
CA THR A 263 -9.95 7.38 20.64
C THR A 263 -9.34 7.15 19.28
N ALA A 264 -9.89 6.21 18.52
CA ALA A 264 -9.57 5.98 17.12
C ALA A 264 -10.71 6.43 16.21
N ALA A 265 -10.34 7.04 15.10
CA ALA A 265 -11.17 7.23 13.92
C ALA A 265 -10.96 6.04 12.98
N ARG A 266 -12.04 5.38 12.59
CA ARG A 266 -12.00 4.16 11.77
C ARG A 266 -12.82 4.28 10.50
N VAL A 267 -12.33 3.60 9.49
CA VAL A 267 -12.99 3.41 8.20
C VAL A 267 -13.08 1.90 7.98
N GLY A 268 -14.28 1.34 8.18
CA GLY A 268 -14.41 -0.10 8.42
C GLY A 268 -13.69 -0.49 9.71
N ASP A 269 -12.81 -1.49 9.65
CA ASP A 269 -11.96 -1.91 10.77
C ASP A 269 -10.59 -1.21 10.80
N GLU A 270 -10.27 -0.40 9.79
CA GLU A 270 -8.96 0.26 9.70
C GLU A 270 -8.92 1.55 10.52
N VAL A 271 -7.89 1.71 11.35
CA VAL A 271 -7.59 2.98 12.04
C VAL A 271 -6.95 3.96 11.06
N VAL A 272 -7.64 5.08 10.83
CA VAL A 272 -7.24 6.18 9.95
C VAL A 272 -6.92 7.47 10.71
N GLY A 273 -7.11 7.47 12.03
CA GLY A 273 -6.68 8.54 12.92
C GLY A 273 -6.84 8.13 14.37
N TYR A 274 -6.13 8.81 15.26
CA TYR A 274 -6.15 8.56 16.70
C TYR A 274 -5.89 9.85 17.48
N ALA A 275 -6.34 9.88 18.72
CA ALA A 275 -6.02 10.93 19.66
C ALA A 275 -5.92 10.36 21.08
N GLY A 276 -5.05 10.95 21.89
CA GLY A 276 -4.85 10.58 23.29
C GLY A 276 -4.85 11.82 24.19
N ILE A 277 -5.54 11.71 25.32
CA ILE A 277 -5.57 12.72 26.38
C ILE A 277 -5.42 12.06 27.75
N SER A 278 -4.71 12.70 28.66
CA SER A 278 -4.58 12.28 30.05
C SER A 278 -5.21 13.27 31.00
N ARG A 279 -5.87 12.77 32.05
CA ARG A 279 -6.32 13.57 33.19
C ARG A 279 -5.22 13.66 34.23
N LEU A 280 -4.80 14.87 34.54
CA LEU A 280 -3.78 15.18 35.54
C LEU A 280 -4.40 15.54 36.90
N GLY A 281 -3.66 15.26 37.96
CA GLY A 281 -4.07 15.54 39.34
C GLY A 281 -4.91 14.44 39.99
N ARG A 282 -4.99 14.47 41.33
CA ARG A 282 -5.71 13.47 42.14
C ARG A 282 -7.09 13.94 42.59
N THR A 283 -7.29 15.24 42.68
CA THR A 283 -8.53 15.88 43.14
C THR A 283 -8.91 17.03 42.22
N PRO A 284 -10.21 17.30 41.98
CA PRO A 284 -10.66 18.43 41.18
C PRO A 284 -10.20 19.80 41.72
N PRO A 285 -10.10 20.84 40.87
CA PRO A 285 -10.30 20.79 39.41
C PRO A 285 -9.15 20.04 38.73
N PHE A 286 -9.48 19.18 37.77
CA PHE A 286 -8.49 18.44 37.00
C PHE A 286 -7.98 19.29 35.83
N GLU A 287 -6.70 19.14 35.51
CA GLU A 287 -6.13 19.60 34.24
C GLU A 287 -5.95 18.39 33.32
N TYR A 288 -5.81 18.65 32.02
CA TYR A 288 -5.70 17.59 31.02
C TYR A 288 -4.61 17.90 30.01
N GLU A 289 -3.90 16.86 29.56
CA GLU A 289 -2.84 16.95 28.58
C GLU A 289 -3.19 16.12 27.35
N ILE A 290 -3.26 16.74 26.17
CA ILE A 290 -3.36 16.01 24.92
C ILE A 290 -1.96 15.56 24.52
N HIS A 291 -1.74 14.25 24.46
CA HIS A 291 -0.43 13.67 24.15
C HIS A 291 -0.13 13.68 22.65
N THR A 292 -1.11 13.26 21.85
CA THR A 292 -0.94 13.10 20.40
C THR A 292 -2.30 13.15 19.73
N ILE A 293 -2.34 13.74 18.53
CA ILE A 293 -3.46 13.65 17.59
C ILE A 293 -2.85 13.40 16.21
N GLY A 294 -3.14 12.24 15.64
CA GLY A 294 -2.67 11.84 14.33
C GLY A 294 -3.84 11.49 13.42
N VAL A 295 -3.77 11.93 12.16
CA VAL A 295 -4.70 11.52 11.11
C VAL A 295 -3.87 11.09 9.92
N ASP A 296 -4.15 9.88 9.41
CA ASP A 296 -3.50 9.35 8.21
C ASP A 296 -3.50 10.43 7.12
N PRO A 297 -2.34 10.77 6.51
CA PRO A 297 -2.26 11.79 5.48
C PRO A 297 -3.29 11.64 4.35
N ALA A 298 -3.71 10.41 4.04
CA ALA A 298 -4.73 10.14 3.04
C ALA A 298 -6.15 10.60 3.45
N HIS A 299 -6.39 10.79 4.75
CA HIS A 299 -7.68 11.16 5.32
C HIS A 299 -7.69 12.57 5.95
N GLN A 300 -6.58 13.31 5.85
CA GLN A 300 -6.49 14.71 6.29
C GLN A 300 -7.36 15.64 5.45
N GLY A 301 -7.69 16.83 5.98
CA GLY A 301 -8.55 17.81 5.28
C GLY A 301 -10.05 17.49 5.29
N HIS A 302 -10.48 16.38 5.89
CA HIS A 302 -11.89 15.95 5.96
C HIS A 302 -12.53 16.16 7.34
N GLY A 303 -11.90 16.94 8.23
CA GLY A 303 -12.44 17.26 9.56
C GLY A 303 -12.22 16.20 10.65
N ILE A 304 -11.55 15.08 10.34
CA ILE A 304 -11.28 13.99 11.32
C ILE A 304 -10.49 14.49 12.52
N GLY A 305 -9.42 15.25 12.30
CA GLY A 305 -8.61 15.82 13.39
C GLY A 305 -9.42 16.75 14.30
N ARG A 306 -10.34 17.53 13.71
CA ARG A 306 -11.27 18.39 14.46
C ARG A 306 -12.25 17.57 15.29
N ARG A 307 -12.80 16.48 14.75
CA ARG A 307 -13.68 15.60 15.52
C ARG A 307 -12.93 14.87 16.64
N LEU A 308 -11.72 14.37 16.39
CA LEU A 308 -10.88 13.74 17.41
C LEU A 308 -10.54 14.72 18.54
N LEU A 309 -10.15 15.95 18.21
CA LEU A 309 -9.94 17.00 19.20
C LEU A 309 -11.20 17.26 20.02
N ALA A 310 -12.38 17.32 19.38
CA ALA A 310 -13.64 17.50 20.08
C ALA A 310 -13.93 16.36 21.07
N GLU A 311 -13.64 15.10 20.73
CA GLU A 311 -13.75 13.96 21.65
C GLU A 311 -12.83 14.11 22.88
N MET A 312 -11.61 14.63 22.68
CA MET A 312 -10.67 14.88 23.78
C MET A 312 -11.18 16.00 24.70
N LEU A 313 -11.72 17.08 24.13
CA LEU A 313 -12.31 18.19 24.89
C LEU A 313 -13.60 17.76 25.62
N GLU A 314 -14.41 16.91 25.01
CA GLU A 314 -15.61 16.33 25.64
C GLU A 314 -15.22 15.48 26.87
N PHE A 315 -14.15 14.69 26.78
CA PHE A 315 -13.61 13.96 27.92
C PHE A 315 -13.06 14.88 29.03
N ALA A 316 -12.45 16.01 28.65
CA ALA A 316 -11.94 17.00 29.61
C ALA A 316 -13.05 17.82 30.28
N GLY A 317 -14.23 17.92 29.64
CA GLY A 317 -15.34 18.75 30.11
C GLY A 317 -14.91 20.21 30.27
N ASP A 318 -15.16 20.77 31.46
CA ASP A 318 -14.79 22.15 31.80
C ASP A 318 -13.34 22.27 32.30
N GLY A 319 -12.55 21.20 32.31
CA GLY A 319 -11.15 21.24 32.72
C GLY A 319 -10.27 22.06 31.78
N ALA A 320 -9.18 22.62 32.33
CA ALA A 320 -8.15 23.24 31.50
C ALA A 320 -7.39 22.16 30.73
N VAL A 321 -7.12 22.41 29.44
CA VAL A 321 -6.45 21.46 28.55
C VAL A 321 -5.19 22.09 27.98
N HIS A 322 -4.07 21.38 28.03
CA HIS A 322 -2.82 21.81 27.41
C HIS A 322 -2.28 20.79 26.40
N LEU A 323 -1.45 21.28 25.50
CA LEU A 323 -0.75 20.49 24.49
C LEU A 323 0.55 21.17 24.06
N GLU A 324 1.43 20.37 23.46
CA GLU A 324 2.62 20.82 22.76
C GLU A 324 2.45 20.59 21.26
N VAL A 325 2.79 21.60 20.46
CA VAL A 325 2.74 21.53 19.00
C VAL A 325 3.98 22.16 18.40
N ARG A 326 4.56 21.53 17.37
CA ARG A 326 5.67 22.13 16.61
C ARG A 326 5.31 23.52 16.10
N THR A 327 6.27 24.43 16.20
CA THR A 327 6.10 25.84 15.79
C THR A 327 5.85 26.02 14.29
N ASP A 328 6.24 25.05 13.46
CA ASP A 328 6.06 25.03 12.00
C ASP A 328 4.85 24.21 11.53
N ASN A 329 4.00 23.72 12.45
CA ASN A 329 2.78 23.00 12.11
C ASN A 329 1.56 23.93 12.06
N ASP A 330 1.54 24.82 11.06
CA ASP A 330 0.49 25.85 10.91
C ASP A 330 -0.93 25.27 10.87
N ALA A 331 -1.10 24.09 10.27
CA ALA A 331 -2.40 23.42 10.18
C ALA A 331 -2.93 22.99 11.56
N ALA A 332 -2.09 22.36 12.38
CA ALA A 332 -2.47 21.97 13.74
C ALA A 332 -2.68 23.20 14.64
N ILE A 333 -1.80 24.21 14.53
CA ILE A 333 -1.93 25.47 15.28
C ILE A 333 -3.25 26.16 14.95
N GLY A 334 -3.64 26.22 13.67
CA GLY A 334 -4.92 26.76 13.23
C GLY A 334 -6.10 25.99 13.84
N LEU A 335 -6.05 24.65 13.80
CA LEU A 335 -7.06 23.79 14.41
C LEU A 335 -7.21 24.05 15.93
N TYR A 336 -6.11 24.17 16.66
CA TYR A 336 -6.15 24.40 18.10
C TYR A 336 -6.68 25.80 18.44
N ARG A 337 -6.29 26.82 17.67
CA ARG A 337 -6.84 28.19 17.82
C ARG A 337 -8.35 28.23 17.60
N ASP A 338 -8.85 27.56 16.56
CA ASP A 338 -10.29 27.44 16.28
C ASP A 338 -11.04 26.78 17.45
N ALA A 339 -10.39 25.88 18.18
CA ALA A 339 -10.94 25.21 19.35
C ALA A 339 -10.80 26.00 20.67
N GLY A 340 -10.26 27.23 20.61
CA GLY A 340 -10.12 28.12 21.77
C GLY A 340 -8.80 27.96 22.55
N PHE A 341 -7.80 27.28 22.00
CA PHE A 341 -6.47 27.25 22.59
C PHE A 341 -5.70 28.53 22.27
N VAL A 342 -4.95 29.03 23.25
CA VAL A 342 -4.01 30.15 23.11
C VAL A 342 -2.59 29.68 23.38
N THR A 343 -1.61 30.28 22.72
CA THR A 343 -0.19 30.03 22.99
C THR A 343 0.20 30.67 24.32
N VAL A 344 0.67 29.88 25.28
CA VAL A 344 1.09 30.34 26.62
C VAL A 344 2.60 30.23 26.83
N GLY A 345 3.32 29.56 25.94
CA GLY A 345 4.76 29.42 26.04
C GLY A 345 5.43 28.88 24.78
N LEU A 346 6.76 28.96 24.75
CA LEU A 346 7.64 28.41 23.73
C LEU A 346 8.68 27.51 24.40
N ARG A 347 8.73 26.24 23.99
CA ARG A 347 9.72 25.26 24.42
C ARG A 347 10.76 25.09 23.33
N LYS A 348 11.95 25.65 23.57
CA LYS A 348 13.06 25.55 22.61
C LYS A 348 13.63 24.14 22.53
N ARG A 349 13.88 23.64 21.31
CA ARG A 349 14.43 22.31 21.03
C ARG A 349 13.70 21.20 21.79
N TYR A 350 12.38 21.29 21.82
CA TYR A 350 11.54 20.35 22.54
C TYR A 350 11.56 18.97 21.87
N TYR A 351 11.47 18.93 20.55
CA TYR A 351 11.62 17.72 19.76
C TYR A 351 13.11 17.41 19.61
N ARG A 352 13.61 16.41 20.33
CA ARG A 352 15.05 16.17 20.48
C ARG A 352 15.73 15.72 19.19
N ALA A 353 15.07 14.89 18.40
CA ALA A 353 15.63 14.34 17.17
C ALA A 353 15.79 15.39 16.06
N SER A 354 14.80 16.25 15.83
CA SER A 354 14.89 17.35 14.85
C SER A 354 15.49 18.64 15.41
N GLY A 355 15.49 18.83 16.73
CA GLY A 355 15.80 20.10 17.37
C GLY A 355 14.71 21.17 17.23
N ALA A 356 13.52 20.81 16.76
CA ALA A 356 12.42 21.75 16.54
C ALA A 356 11.85 22.32 17.86
N ASP A 357 11.40 23.56 17.78
CA ASP A 357 10.71 24.25 18.88
C ASP A 357 9.23 23.87 18.92
N ALA A 358 8.65 23.86 20.12
CA ALA A 358 7.21 23.62 20.33
C ALA A 358 6.54 24.82 21.00
N TYR A 359 5.35 25.20 20.54
CA TYR A 359 4.44 26.02 21.32
C TYR A 359 3.76 25.16 22.39
N THR A 360 3.71 25.66 23.62
CA THR A 360 2.75 25.20 24.61
C THR A 360 1.47 25.98 24.41
N MET A 361 0.38 25.28 24.12
CA MET A 361 -0.94 25.87 23.94
C MET A 361 -1.88 25.38 25.05
N ARG A 362 -2.73 26.29 25.54
CA ARG A 362 -3.68 26.02 26.62
C ARG A 362 -5.06 26.54 26.26
N ARG A 363 -6.08 25.74 26.55
CA ARG A 363 -7.49 26.14 26.60
C ARG A 363 -7.86 26.20 28.09
N GLU A 364 -8.29 27.38 28.55
CA GLU A 364 -8.68 27.54 29.95
C GLU A 364 -9.93 26.73 30.28
N ALA A 365 -10.09 26.45 31.58
CA ALA A 365 -11.28 25.83 32.10
C ALA A 365 -12.53 26.64 31.73
N GLY A 366 -13.61 25.94 31.38
CA GLY A 366 -14.91 26.57 31.19
C GLY A 366 -15.39 27.20 32.49
N ALA A 367 -16.03 28.38 32.42
CA ALA A 367 -16.77 28.88 33.57
C ALA A 367 -17.96 27.95 33.79
N GLY A 368 -17.83 27.00 34.71
CA GLY A 368 -18.86 26.02 35.01
C GLY A 368 -20.21 26.69 35.21
N SER A 369 -21.22 26.23 34.47
CA SER A 369 -22.62 26.66 34.64
C SER A 369 -23.24 26.06 35.88
#